data_AF-Q8NRJ6-F1
#
_entry.id   AF-Q8NRJ6-F1
#
_cell.length_a   1.000
_cell.length_b   1.000
_cell.length_c   1.000
_cell.angle_alpha   90.00
_cell.angle_beta   90.00
_cell.angle_gamma   90.00
#
_symmetry.space_group_name_H-M   'P 1'
#
loop_
_entity.id
_entity.type
_entity.pdbx_description
1 polymer ?
#
loop_
_entity_poly.entity_id
_entity_poly.type
_entity_poly.pdbx_seq_one_letter_code
_entity_poly.pdbx_strand_id
1 'polypeptide(L)'
;MRCINKTVDQQIALFGQSGSGKTALLCSFYGTARESSQEDVKLFEISAEDDRHTELMRLYLGMRDDSLFPPANRFESKNTVFSLKQKGVPIKEARKADQVRVTWNDYPGEWFEGGATTESEKQDKINTFRNLLGSDVALFLVDGQRLHDYADDEERYLTYLFDSFTESLSQIKEAILEDGTPLQQFPRIWVIALSKADL
;
A
#
# COMPACT_ATOMS: atom_id res chain seq x y z
N MET A 1 -18.99 16.17 -30.06
CA MET A 1 -17.86 16.18 -29.12
C MET A 1 -18.07 15.01 -28.15
N ARG A 2 -17.29 13.92 -28.26
CA ARG A 2 -17.40 12.77 -27.33
C ARG A 2 -16.73 13.20 -26.02
N CYS A 3 -17.48 13.29 -24.93
CA CYS A 3 -16.89 13.36 -23.59
C CYS A 3 -16.14 12.05 -23.36
N ILE A 4 -14.81 12.11 -23.42
CA ILE A 4 -13.96 11.01 -22.96
C ILE A 4 -13.99 11.15 -21.44
N ASN A 5 -14.67 10.23 -20.75
CA ASN A 5 -14.55 10.14 -19.29
C ASN A 5 -13.06 9.94 -18.96
N LYS A 6 -12.48 10.78 -18.11
CA LYS A 6 -11.11 10.58 -17.66
C LYS A 6 -11.16 9.65 -16.47
N THR A 7 -10.66 8.43 -16.62
CA THR A 7 -10.36 7.61 -15.46
C THR A 7 -9.09 8.17 -14.82
N VAL A 8 -9.16 8.55 -13.55
CA VAL A 8 -7.99 8.89 -12.75
C VAL A 8 -7.64 7.64 -11.96
N ASP A 9 -6.44 7.11 -12.17
CA ASP A 9 -5.94 5.94 -11.47
C ASP A 9 -4.73 6.35 -10.63
N GLN A 10 -4.91 6.35 -9.32
CA GLN A 10 -3.92 6.77 -8.35
C GLN A 10 -3.21 5.52 -7.81
N GLN A 11 -1.91 5.44 -8.03
CA GLN A 11 -1.10 4.32 -7.56
C GLN A 11 -0.43 4.67 -6.23
N ILE A 12 -0.64 3.83 -5.20
CA ILE A 12 -0.06 3.97 -3.86
C ILE A 12 0.83 2.77 -3.59
N ALA A 13 2.11 3.03 -3.35
CA ALA A 13 3.10 2.06 -2.91
C ALA A 13 3.13 1.99 -1.38
N LEU A 14 2.96 0.80 -0.81
CA LEU A 14 3.03 0.54 0.63
C LEU A 14 4.35 -0.15 0.98
N PHE A 15 5.24 0.58 1.65
CA PHE A 15 6.55 0.11 2.08
C PHE A 15 6.63 -0.06 3.60
N GLY A 16 7.56 -0.90 4.05
CA GLY A 16 7.88 -1.11 5.46
C GLY A 16 8.28 -2.55 5.74
N GLN A 17 9.05 -2.74 6.82
CA GLN A 17 9.51 -4.06 7.29
C GLN A 17 8.36 -5.01 7.63
N SER A 18 8.67 -6.31 7.80
CA SER A 18 7.65 -7.25 8.26
C SER A 18 7.14 -6.81 9.63
N GLY A 19 5.82 -6.89 9.84
CA GLY A 19 5.18 -6.39 11.06
C GLY A 19 4.88 -4.90 11.10
N SER A 20 5.33 -4.06 10.15
CA SER A 20 5.13 -2.59 10.18
C SER A 20 3.67 -2.08 10.02
N GLY A 21 2.67 -2.95 10.12
CA GLY A 21 1.25 -2.55 10.08
C GLY A 21 0.67 -2.30 8.70
N LYS A 22 1.37 -2.62 7.60
CA LYS A 22 0.88 -2.49 6.21
C LYS A 22 -0.53 -3.08 5.99
N THR A 23 -0.70 -4.36 6.30
CA THR A 23 -1.99 -5.06 6.18
C THR A 23 -3.05 -4.46 7.08
N ALA A 24 -2.68 -4.06 8.30
CA ALA A 24 -3.60 -3.43 9.26
C ALA A 24 -4.10 -2.08 8.72
N LEU A 25 -3.22 -1.27 8.13
CA LEU A 25 -3.58 -0.01 7.49
C LEU A 25 -4.52 -0.22 6.31
N LEU A 26 -4.21 -1.15 5.40
CA LEU A 26 -5.05 -1.45 4.23
C LEU A 26 -6.45 -1.91 4.63
N CYS A 27 -6.55 -2.84 5.59
CA CYS A 27 -7.84 -3.34 6.07
C CYS A 27 -8.61 -2.25 6.82
N SER A 28 -7.93 -1.41 7.62
CA SER A 28 -8.56 -0.28 8.31
C SER A 28 -9.06 0.77 7.35
N PHE A 29 -8.29 1.12 6.31
CA PHE A 29 -8.72 2.02 5.24
C PHE A 29 -10.03 1.53 4.59
N TYR A 30 -10.08 0.25 4.20
CA TYR A 30 -11.28 -0.31 3.59
C TYR A 30 -12.45 -0.41 4.58
N GLY A 31 -12.23 -1.03 5.74
CA GLY A 31 -13.24 -1.29 6.75
C GLY A 31 -13.88 -0.01 7.27
N THR A 32 -13.06 0.94 7.73
CA THR A 32 -13.58 2.24 8.21
C THR A 32 -14.37 2.94 7.11
N ALA A 33 -13.91 2.93 5.85
CA ALA A 33 -14.62 3.54 4.74
C ALA A 33 -15.97 2.87 4.43
N ARG A 34 -16.12 1.57 4.68
CA ARG A 34 -17.38 0.83 4.53
C ARG A 34 -18.34 1.06 5.69
N GLU A 35 -17.86 1.16 6.92
CA GLU A 35 -18.73 1.39 8.08
C GLU A 35 -19.28 2.81 8.12
N SER A 36 -18.38 3.79 8.00
CA SER A 36 -18.76 5.19 7.90
C SER A 36 -19.48 5.55 6.59
N SER A 37 -19.59 4.62 5.64
CA SER A 37 -20.52 4.80 4.51
C SER A 37 -21.99 4.76 4.95
N GLN A 38 -22.28 4.40 6.20
CA GLN A 38 -23.61 4.52 6.81
C GLN A 38 -23.89 5.91 7.43
N GLU A 39 -22.90 6.81 7.47
CA GLU A 39 -23.08 8.20 7.93
C GLU A 39 -23.22 9.16 6.74
N ASP A 40 -24.07 10.20 6.89
CA ASP A 40 -24.42 11.19 5.86
C ASP A 40 -23.26 12.11 5.40
N VAL A 41 -22.07 11.98 5.99
CA VAL A 41 -20.98 12.96 5.86
C VAL A 41 -19.97 12.61 4.75
N LYS A 42 -20.04 11.43 4.13
CA LYS A 42 -19.03 10.99 3.13
C LYS A 42 -19.36 11.38 1.69
N LEU A 43 -18.37 11.94 0.99
CA LEU A 43 -18.46 12.30 -0.42
C LEU A 43 -18.32 11.09 -1.36
N PHE A 44 -17.72 9.99 -0.91
CA PHE A 44 -17.43 8.81 -1.75
C PHE A 44 -17.82 7.49 -1.08
N GLU A 45 -18.31 6.57 -1.90
CA GLU A 45 -18.41 5.13 -1.64
C GLU A 45 -17.17 4.43 -2.20
N ILE A 46 -16.63 3.49 -1.42
CA ILE A 46 -15.50 2.66 -1.83
C ILE A 46 -15.94 1.21 -2.06
N SER A 47 -15.43 0.59 -3.12
CA SER A 47 -15.56 -0.84 -3.38
C SER A 47 -14.21 -1.39 -3.85
N ALA A 48 -13.80 -2.55 -3.33
CA ALA A 48 -12.70 -3.31 -3.93
C ALA A 48 -13.20 -3.90 -5.27
N GLU A 49 -12.37 -3.87 -6.31
CA GLU A 49 -12.73 -4.40 -7.64
C GLU A 49 -12.62 -5.93 -7.73
N ASP A 50 -11.93 -6.55 -6.79
CA ASP A 50 -11.74 -8.00 -6.69
C ASP A 50 -12.44 -8.61 -5.46
N ASP A 51 -12.33 -9.94 -5.34
CA ASP A 51 -12.96 -10.71 -4.27
C ASP A 51 -12.33 -10.45 -2.88
N ARG A 52 -11.32 -9.56 -2.79
CA ARG A 52 -10.63 -9.22 -1.53
C ARG A 52 -11.53 -8.46 -0.57
N HIS A 53 -12.67 -7.93 -1.02
CA HIS A 53 -13.61 -7.22 -0.14
C HIS A 53 -13.99 -8.03 1.12
N THR A 54 -14.17 -9.35 0.98
CA THR A 54 -14.52 -10.24 2.09
C THR A 54 -13.34 -10.44 3.03
N GLU A 55 -12.14 -10.63 2.47
CA GLU A 55 -10.90 -10.78 3.25
C GLU A 55 -10.62 -9.52 4.07
N LEU A 56 -10.62 -8.36 3.42
CA LEU A 56 -10.33 -7.06 4.04
C LEU A 56 -11.33 -6.72 5.15
N MET A 57 -12.63 -6.95 4.90
CA MET A 57 -13.66 -6.74 5.91
C MET A 57 -13.51 -7.70 7.09
N ARG A 58 -13.27 -8.99 6.84
CA ARG A 58 -13.04 -9.97 7.91
C ARG A 58 -11.83 -9.59 8.78
N LEU A 59 -10.72 -9.21 8.16
CA LEU A 59 -9.52 -8.78 8.88
C LEU A 59 -9.77 -7.50 9.68
N TYR A 60 -10.50 -6.54 9.12
CA TYR A 60 -10.89 -5.33 9.83
C TYR A 60 -11.76 -5.61 11.06
N LEU A 61 -12.82 -6.42 10.91
CA LEU A 61 -13.70 -6.78 12.03
C LEU A 61 -12.94 -7.57 13.10
N GLY A 62 -12.06 -8.50 12.71
CA GLY A 62 -11.21 -9.20 13.66
C GLY A 62 -10.27 -8.28 14.44
N MET A 63 -9.69 -7.25 13.80
CA MET A 63 -8.90 -6.24 14.50
C MET A 63 -9.75 -5.40 15.45
N ARG A 64 -10.92 -4.94 15.00
CA ARG A 64 -11.77 -4.00 15.74
C ARG A 64 -12.51 -4.65 16.91
N ASP A 65 -13.08 -5.82 16.68
CA ASP A 65 -14.01 -6.49 17.60
C ASP A 65 -13.31 -7.53 18.47
N ASP A 66 -12.28 -8.18 17.93
CA ASP A 66 -11.63 -9.34 18.57
C ASP A 66 -10.14 -9.10 18.91
N SER A 67 -9.60 -7.90 18.63
CA SER A 67 -8.17 -7.57 18.80
C SER A 67 -7.21 -8.55 18.11
N LEU A 68 -7.62 -9.12 16.97
CA LEU A 68 -6.82 -10.06 16.19
C LEU A 68 -5.90 -9.34 15.22
N PHE A 69 -4.64 -9.75 15.16
CA PHE A 69 -3.68 -9.22 14.19
C PHE A 69 -3.86 -9.85 12.81
N PRO A 70 -3.77 -9.08 11.71
CA PRO A 70 -3.73 -9.65 10.37
C PRO A 70 -2.54 -10.60 10.22
N PRO A 71 -2.68 -11.70 9.46
CA PRO A 71 -1.59 -12.63 9.22
C PRO A 71 -0.44 -11.95 8.47
N ALA A 72 0.79 -12.37 8.76
CA ALA A 72 1.96 -11.91 8.02
C ALA A 72 1.87 -12.35 6.55
N ASN A 73 2.04 -11.40 5.64
CA ASN A 73 2.11 -11.63 4.20
C ASN A 73 3.52 -12.07 3.81
N ARG A 74 3.79 -13.38 3.84
CA ARG A 74 5.10 -13.90 3.45
C ARG A 74 5.19 -14.01 1.93
N PHE A 75 6.14 -13.28 1.34
CA PHE A 75 6.64 -13.46 -0.04
C PHE A 75 5.62 -13.33 -1.18
N GLU A 76 4.44 -12.75 -0.94
CA GLU A 76 3.44 -12.49 -1.96
C GLU A 76 3.09 -11.00 -1.98
N SER A 77 3.39 -10.33 -3.09
CA SER A 77 2.93 -8.96 -3.31
C SER A 77 1.43 -8.95 -3.54
N LYS A 78 0.71 -8.06 -2.86
CA LYS A 78 -0.74 -7.92 -3.03
C LYS A 78 -1.07 -6.57 -3.65
N ASN A 79 -1.67 -6.61 -4.84
CA ASN A 79 -2.27 -5.43 -5.45
C ASN A 79 -3.77 -5.41 -5.10
N THR A 80 -4.26 -4.31 -4.54
CA THR A 80 -5.69 -4.14 -4.22
C THR A 80 -6.20 -2.88 -4.91
N VAL A 81 -7.16 -3.05 -5.82
CA VAL A 81 -7.76 -1.93 -6.56
C VAL A 81 -9.08 -1.55 -5.92
N PHE A 82 -9.21 -0.26 -5.59
CA PHE A 82 -10.45 0.33 -5.09
C PHE A 82 -11.06 1.28 -6.12
N SER A 83 -12.34 1.08 -6.40
CA SER A 83 -13.15 2.05 -7.12
C SER A 83 -13.82 3.01 -6.13
N LEU A 84 -13.69 4.31 -6.38
CA LEU A 84 -14.35 5.37 -5.62
C LEU A 84 -15.50 5.95 -6.46
N LYS A 85 -16.71 5.93 -5.90
CA LYS A 85 -17.91 6.49 -6.52
C LYS A 85 -18.42 7.63 -5.67
N GLN A 86 -18.66 8.78 -6.27
CA GLN A 86 -19.23 9.91 -5.55
C GLN A 86 -20.67 9.60 -5.10
N LYS A 87 -20.98 9.85 -3.82
CA LYS A 87 -22.33 9.69 -3.28
C LYS A 87 -23.29 10.74 -3.85
N GLY A 88 -24.56 10.35 -4.00
CA GLY A 88 -25.63 11.27 -4.43
C GLY A 88 -25.66 11.62 -5.92
N VAL A 89 -24.75 11.05 -6.73
CA VAL A 89 -24.75 11.24 -8.19
C VAL A 89 -25.60 10.14 -8.86
N PRO A 90 -26.65 10.50 -9.64
CA PRO A 90 -27.48 9.52 -10.35
C PRO A 90 -26.65 8.62 -11.28
N ILE A 91 -27.01 7.35 -11.41
CA ILE A 91 -26.28 6.34 -12.21
C ILE A 91 -25.99 6.80 -13.65
N LYS A 92 -26.92 7.55 -14.28
CA LYS A 92 -26.77 8.07 -15.64
C LYS A 92 -25.69 9.17 -15.75
N GLU A 93 -25.49 9.92 -14.68
CA GLU A 93 -24.48 10.98 -14.58
C GLU A 93 -23.15 10.43 -14.08
N ALA A 94 -23.17 9.46 -13.16
CA ALA A 94 -21.98 8.74 -12.70
C ALA A 94 -21.26 8.02 -13.85
N ARG A 95 -22.01 7.54 -14.87
CA ARG A 95 -21.43 6.98 -16.11
C ARG A 95 -20.71 8.01 -16.98
N LYS A 96 -20.86 9.30 -16.73
CA LYS A 96 -20.19 10.41 -17.43
C LYS A 96 -19.14 11.10 -16.55
N ALA A 97 -19.12 10.78 -15.26
CA ALA A 97 -18.14 11.31 -14.32
C ALA A 97 -16.81 10.56 -14.47
N ASP A 98 -15.74 11.24 -14.06
CA ASP A 98 -14.42 10.65 -13.96
C ASP A 98 -14.46 9.52 -12.91
N GLN A 99 -14.04 8.32 -13.31
CA GLN A 99 -13.90 7.21 -12.37
C GLN A 99 -12.56 7.37 -11.67
N VAL A 100 -12.60 7.50 -10.34
CA VAL A 100 -11.39 7.51 -9.52
C VAL A 100 -11.12 6.10 -9.05
N ARG A 101 -9.96 5.56 -9.41
CA ARG A 101 -9.43 4.32 -8.87
C ARG A 101 -8.22 4.62 -7.99
N VAL A 102 -8.10 3.88 -6.92
CA VAL A 102 -6.93 3.91 -6.05
C VAL A 102 -6.40 2.49 -5.93
N THR A 103 -5.17 2.30 -6.34
CA THR A 103 -4.50 1.00 -6.33
C THR A 103 -3.46 0.98 -5.22
N TRP A 104 -3.61 0.06 -4.27
CA TRP A 104 -2.64 -0.17 -3.21
C TRP A 104 -1.74 -1.34 -3.59
N ASN A 105 -0.45 -1.06 -3.70
CA ASN A 105 0.60 -2.05 -3.93
C ASN A 105 1.27 -2.37 -2.59
N ASP A 106 0.88 -3.49 -1.97
CA ASP A 106 1.46 -3.96 -0.71
C ASP A 106 2.69 -4.84 -0.98
N TYR A 107 3.84 -4.35 -0.52
CA TYR A 107 5.14 -4.98 -0.70
C TYR A 107 5.49 -5.92 0.47
N PRO A 108 5.95 -7.16 0.23
CA PRO A 108 6.41 -8.06 1.29
C PRO A 108 7.60 -7.49 2.07
N GLY A 109 7.42 -7.25 3.37
CA GLY A 109 8.44 -6.60 4.20
C GLY A 109 9.72 -7.43 4.34
N GLU A 110 9.61 -8.76 4.23
CA GLU A 110 10.72 -9.73 4.30
C GLU A 110 11.74 -9.52 3.19
N TRP A 111 11.31 -9.01 2.03
CA TRP A 111 12.24 -8.71 0.93
C TRP A 111 13.18 -7.54 1.25
N PHE A 112 12.92 -6.76 2.32
CA PHE A 112 13.86 -5.79 2.91
C PHE A 112 14.82 -6.40 3.93
N GLU A 113 14.42 -7.47 4.62
CA GLU A 113 15.13 -7.99 5.80
C GLU A 113 16.06 -9.18 5.50
N GLY A 114 15.98 -9.79 4.31
CA GLY A 114 16.79 -10.97 4.01
C GLY A 114 16.70 -11.54 2.59
N GLY A 115 15.90 -10.92 1.73
CA GLY A 115 15.93 -11.14 0.28
C GLY A 115 15.02 -12.25 -0.26
N ALA A 116 14.86 -12.23 -1.57
CA ALA A 116 14.23 -13.28 -2.37
C ALA A 116 15.25 -14.39 -2.61
N THR A 117 14.92 -15.61 -2.19
CA THR A 117 15.83 -16.76 -2.19
C THR A 117 15.73 -17.59 -3.47
N THR A 118 14.55 -17.63 -4.08
CA THR A 118 14.32 -18.33 -5.35
C THR A 118 14.33 -17.39 -6.54
N GLU A 119 14.56 -17.91 -7.75
CA GLU A 119 14.54 -17.09 -8.97
C GLU A 119 13.14 -16.49 -9.24
N SER A 120 12.07 -17.22 -8.90
CA SER A 120 10.70 -16.70 -8.97
C SER A 120 10.52 -15.52 -8.02
N GLU A 121 10.94 -15.67 -6.75
CA GLU A 121 10.84 -14.58 -5.76
C GLU A 121 11.66 -13.36 -6.19
N LYS A 122 12.80 -13.55 -6.86
CA LYS A 122 13.61 -12.42 -7.37
C LYS A 122 12.89 -11.69 -8.49
N GLN A 123 12.29 -12.44 -9.42
CA GLN A 123 11.53 -11.84 -10.51
C GLN A 123 10.27 -11.12 -9.99
N ASP A 124 9.59 -11.70 -9.01
CA ASP A 124 8.44 -11.09 -8.35
C ASP A 124 8.85 -9.84 -7.58
N LYS A 125 10.00 -9.87 -6.88
CA LYS A 125 10.60 -8.69 -6.23
C LYS A 125 10.85 -7.59 -7.26
N ILE A 126 11.50 -7.89 -8.39
CA ILE A 126 11.76 -6.91 -9.46
C ILE A 126 10.46 -6.30 -10.00
N ASN A 127 9.48 -7.15 -10.36
CA ASN A 127 8.21 -6.69 -10.90
C ASN A 127 7.45 -5.81 -9.90
N THR A 128 7.45 -6.21 -8.63
CA THR A 128 6.82 -5.44 -7.56
C THR A 128 7.51 -4.09 -7.38
N PHE A 129 8.85 -4.03 -7.37
CA PHE A 129 9.56 -2.75 -7.30
C PHE A 129 9.31 -1.86 -8.51
N ARG A 130 9.21 -2.40 -9.73
CA ARG A 130 8.82 -1.60 -10.90
C ARG A 130 7.44 -0.97 -10.70
N ASN A 131 6.46 -1.72 -10.21
CA ASN A 131 5.12 -1.19 -9.92
C ASN A 131 5.14 -0.14 -8.81
N LEU A 132 5.95 -0.35 -7.77
CA LEU A 132 6.06 0.58 -6.64
C LEU A 132 6.76 1.88 -7.04
N LEU A 133 7.84 1.81 -7.81
CA LEU A 133 8.51 3.01 -8.32
C LEU A 133 7.70 3.68 -9.43
N GLY A 134 6.83 2.94 -10.13
CA GLY A 134 5.83 3.54 -11.01
C GLY A 134 4.64 4.17 -10.27
N SER A 135 4.55 4.03 -8.94
CA SER A 135 3.43 4.57 -8.17
C SER A 135 3.52 6.10 -8.03
N ASP A 136 2.38 6.76 -7.83
CA ASP A 136 2.34 8.21 -7.65
C ASP A 136 2.76 8.65 -6.24
N VAL A 137 2.40 7.82 -5.25
CA VAL A 137 2.63 8.04 -3.81
C VAL A 137 3.36 6.84 -3.23
N ALA A 138 4.38 7.09 -2.43
CA ALA A 138 5.05 6.09 -1.61
C ALA A 138 4.76 6.35 -0.13
N LEU A 139 4.14 5.38 0.53
CA LEU A 139 3.92 5.38 1.98
C LEU A 139 4.86 4.38 2.64
N PHE A 140 5.82 4.88 3.41
CA PHE A 140 6.79 4.08 4.15
C PHE A 140 6.38 4.00 5.62
N LEU A 141 5.94 2.82 6.04
CA LEU A 141 5.55 2.55 7.42
C LEU A 141 6.74 2.07 8.24
N VAL A 142 7.05 2.84 9.27
CA VAL A 142 7.99 2.50 10.34
C VAL A 142 7.19 1.86 11.48
N ASP A 143 7.68 0.75 12.04
CA ASP A 143 7.05 0.14 13.21
C ASP A 143 7.35 0.99 14.45
N GLY A 144 6.33 1.69 14.97
CA GLY A 144 6.45 2.57 16.12
C GLY A 144 6.75 1.81 17.41
N GLN A 145 6.30 0.55 17.54
CA GLN A 145 6.67 -0.29 18.67
C GLN A 145 8.16 -0.61 18.62
N ARG A 146 8.71 -0.97 17.44
CA ARG A 146 10.15 -1.19 17.29
C ARG A 146 10.94 0.07 17.60
N LEU A 147 10.46 1.24 17.16
CA LEU A 147 11.11 2.51 17.50
C LEU A 147 11.13 2.74 19.01
N HIS A 148 10.01 2.46 19.70
CA HIS A 148 9.91 2.54 21.16
C HIS A 148 10.81 1.53 21.88
N ASP A 149 10.90 0.28 21.39
CA ASP A 149 11.76 -0.76 21.94
C ASP A 149 13.25 -0.40 21.85
N TYR A 150 13.61 0.48 20.91
CA TYR A 150 14.94 1.07 20.74
C TYR A 150 15.07 2.44 21.42
N ALA A 151 14.27 2.73 22.46
CA ALA A 151 14.45 3.95 23.24
C ALA A 151 15.91 4.14 23.66
N ASP A 152 16.41 5.37 23.50
CA ASP A 152 17.82 5.77 23.69
C ASP A 152 18.82 5.26 22.63
N ASP A 153 18.37 4.50 21.62
CA ASP A 153 19.15 4.01 20.46
C ASP A 153 18.32 4.08 19.15
N GLU A 154 17.36 5.00 19.04
CA GLU A 154 16.41 5.09 17.93
C GLU A 154 17.11 5.38 16.60
N GLU A 155 18.17 6.22 16.64
CA GLU A 155 18.98 6.57 15.47
C GLU A 155 19.58 5.31 14.83
N ARG A 156 20.03 4.35 15.64
CA ARG A 156 20.59 3.10 15.12
C ARG A 156 19.54 2.25 14.44
N TYR A 157 18.34 2.14 15.03
CA TYR A 157 17.24 1.42 14.38
C TYR A 157 16.85 2.07 13.05
N LEU A 158 16.64 3.38 13.04
CA LEU A 158 16.27 4.10 11.81
C LEU A 158 17.36 4.03 10.75
N THR A 159 18.63 4.15 11.14
CA THR A 159 19.77 3.99 10.23
C THR A 159 19.76 2.61 9.60
N TYR A 160 19.62 1.55 10.41
CA TYR A 160 19.52 0.17 9.93
C TYR A 160 18.33 -0.02 8.97
N LEU A 161 17.17 0.57 9.29
CA LEU A 161 15.96 0.47 8.48
C LEU A 161 16.13 1.10 7.09
N PHE A 162 16.67 2.33 7.02
CA PHE A 162 16.88 3.03 5.76
C PHE A 162 18.06 2.47 4.95
N ASP A 163 19.10 1.97 5.62
CA ASP A 163 20.21 1.27 4.97
C ASP A 163 19.71 -0.02 4.29
N SER A 164 18.91 -0.83 5.00
CA SER A 164 18.31 -2.05 4.45
C SER A 164 17.43 -1.77 3.21
N PHE A 165 16.69 -0.66 3.23
CA PHE A 165 15.90 -0.19 2.08
C PHE A 165 16.80 0.22 0.90
N THR A 166 17.83 1.01 1.17
CA THR A 166 18.77 1.52 0.15
C THR A 166 19.53 0.38 -0.52
N GLU A 167 20.01 -0.59 0.27
CA GLU A 167 20.68 -1.78 -0.22
C GLU A 167 19.74 -2.65 -1.08
N SER A 168 18.50 -2.85 -0.62
CA SER A 168 17.49 -3.60 -1.39
C SER A 168 17.20 -2.99 -2.76
N LEU A 169 17.14 -1.66 -2.86
CA LEU A 169 16.98 -0.94 -4.13
C LEU A 169 18.24 -1.05 -5.00
N SER A 170 19.41 -0.95 -4.40
CA SER A 170 20.70 -1.01 -5.11
C SER A 170 20.91 -2.37 -5.78
N GLN A 171 20.54 -3.46 -5.12
CA GLN A 171 20.66 -4.83 -5.64
C GLN A 171 19.84 -5.09 -6.90
N ILE A 172 18.70 -4.41 -7.06
CA ILE A 172 17.79 -4.62 -8.18
C ILE A 172 17.82 -3.49 -9.20
N LYS A 173 18.62 -2.44 -8.96
CA LYS A 173 18.66 -1.21 -9.75
C LYS A 173 18.78 -1.47 -11.25
N GLU A 174 19.74 -2.30 -11.66
CA GLU A 174 19.95 -2.60 -13.07
C GLU A 174 18.79 -3.39 -13.69
N ALA A 175 18.09 -4.20 -12.88
CA ALA A 175 16.94 -4.94 -13.35
C ALA A 175 15.68 -4.06 -13.45
N ILE A 176 15.51 -3.05 -12.60
CA ILE A 176 14.32 -2.18 -12.64
C ILE A 176 14.37 -1.14 -13.77
N LEU A 177 15.55 -0.75 -14.25
CA LEU A 177 15.73 0.23 -15.33
C LEU A 177 15.70 -0.48 -16.69
N GLU A 178 14.63 -0.29 -17.47
CA GLU A 178 14.54 -0.82 -18.84
C GLU A 178 15.64 -0.20 -19.71
N ASP A 179 16.51 -1.05 -20.26
CA ASP A 179 17.66 -0.66 -21.10
C ASP A 179 18.59 0.38 -20.44
N GLY A 180 18.65 0.41 -19.11
CA GLY A 180 19.44 1.38 -18.34
C GLY A 180 18.89 2.81 -18.38
N THR A 181 17.68 3.01 -18.91
CA THR A 181 17.04 4.32 -18.97
C THR A 181 16.40 4.69 -17.63
N PRO A 182 16.46 5.96 -17.19
CA PRO A 182 15.77 6.39 -15.98
C PRO A 182 14.28 6.13 -16.06
N LEU A 183 13.67 5.77 -14.92
CA LEU A 183 12.22 5.61 -14.84
C LEU A 183 11.52 6.91 -15.23
N GLN A 184 10.58 6.83 -16.17
CA GLN A 184 9.79 7.99 -16.62
C GLN A 184 8.81 8.48 -15.53
N GLN A 185 8.39 7.57 -14.65
CA GLN A 185 7.52 7.83 -13.52
C GLN A 185 8.20 7.35 -12.24
N PHE A 186 8.11 8.18 -11.21
CA PHE A 186 8.65 7.94 -9.87
C PHE A 186 7.67 8.53 -8.84
N PRO A 187 7.55 7.99 -7.61
CA PRO A 187 6.63 8.55 -6.64
C PRO A 187 7.04 9.97 -6.32
N ARG A 188 6.13 10.92 -6.57
CA ARG A 188 6.36 12.36 -6.35
C ARG A 188 6.11 12.75 -4.92
N ILE A 189 5.30 11.96 -4.22
CA ILE A 189 4.92 12.16 -2.83
C ILE A 189 5.47 10.99 -2.02
N TRP A 190 6.32 11.30 -1.06
CA TRP A 190 6.83 10.35 -0.08
C TRP A 190 6.26 10.71 1.29
N VAL A 191 5.62 9.73 1.93
CA VAL A 191 5.10 9.85 3.28
C VAL A 191 5.79 8.80 4.13
N ILE A 192 6.47 9.23 5.19
CA ILE A 192 7.02 8.34 6.21
C ILE A 192 6.10 8.46 7.41
N ALA A 193 5.57 7.34 7.88
CA ALA A 193 4.62 7.33 8.98
C ALA A 193 5.02 6.29 10.04
N LEU A 194 4.84 6.65 11.31
CA LEU A 194 4.92 5.72 12.42
C LEU A 194 3.58 4.98 12.54
N SER A 195 3.64 3.66 12.45
CA SER A 195 2.51 2.78 12.75
C SER A 195 2.54 2.38 14.22
N LYS A 196 1.39 2.03 14.81
CA LYS A 196 1.28 1.48 16.18
C LYS A 196 1.87 2.37 17.29
N ALA A 197 1.93 3.68 17.09
CA ALA A 197 2.52 4.60 18.08
C ALA A 197 1.64 4.81 19.33
N ASP A 198 0.46 4.19 19.36
CA ASP A 198 -0.54 4.19 20.43
C ASP A 198 -0.53 2.92 21.30
N LEU A 199 0.38 1.97 21.02
CA LEU A 199 0.66 0.80 21.87
C LEU A 199 1.63 1.14 23.01
#